data_AF-A0A9P9MJS6-F1
#
_entry.id   AF-A0A9P9MJS6-F1
#
_cell.length_a   1.000
_cell.length_b   1.000
_cell.length_c   1.000
_cell.angle_alpha   90.00
_cell.angle_beta   90.00
_cell.angle_gamma   90.00
#
_symmetry.space_group_name_H-M   'P 1'
#
loop_
_entity.id
_entity.type
_entity.pdbx_description
1 polymer ?
#
loop_
_entity_poly.entity_id
_entity_poly.type
_entity_poly.pdbx_seq_one_letter_code
_entity_poly.pdbx_strand_id
1 'polypeptide(L)'
;HLPTVLCLHGAGTNSKIFQMQTRTLIDALQTNFRFVFVDAPFESRPGPGVIPLFANNKPYLWWHCDENAAEQFDITVAQVRERRLQVRGLLASRLQEENVVGIMAFSQGTRVATGLCLDSELGSRIKFAILIAATFPALPVEDDLGRLSKYLDVKADVAMAKRLRIPSVHVQGSVDPWAAEGDCLRRIYYDDEKAVKITFKGGHTVPVVKREVSQVVKAVAKAW
;
A
#
# COMPACT_ATOMS: atom_id res chain seq x y z
N HIS A 1 6.09 -24.40 3.79
CA HIS A 1 5.03 -23.39 3.64
C HIS A 1 5.46 -22.32 2.66
N LEU A 2 4.56 -21.82 1.80
CA LEU A 2 4.89 -20.75 0.86
C LEU A 2 5.16 -19.43 1.61
N PRO A 3 6.07 -18.56 1.09
CA PRO A 3 6.23 -17.20 1.59
C PRO A 3 4.91 -16.42 1.53
N THR A 4 4.69 -15.51 2.49
CA THR A 4 3.43 -14.76 2.60
C THR A 4 3.57 -13.34 2.11
N VAL A 5 2.58 -12.88 1.34
CA VAL A 5 2.40 -11.50 0.91
C VAL A 5 1.20 -10.90 1.66
N LEU A 6 1.46 -9.89 2.47
CA LEU A 6 0.43 -9.14 3.19
C LEU A 6 -0.29 -8.19 2.22
N CYS A 7 -1.61 -8.14 2.23
CA CYS A 7 -2.41 -7.42 1.25
C CYS A 7 -3.24 -6.30 1.89
N LEU A 8 -2.97 -5.05 1.53
CA LEU A 8 -3.63 -3.85 2.08
C LEU A 8 -4.54 -3.18 1.04
N HIS A 9 -5.83 -3.12 1.33
CA HIS A 9 -6.83 -2.54 0.43
C HIS A 9 -6.79 -0.99 0.38
N GLY A 10 -7.46 -0.39 -0.60
CA GLY A 10 -7.60 1.06 -0.72
C GLY A 10 -8.73 1.64 0.15
N ALA A 11 -8.77 2.97 0.31
CA ALA A 11 -9.78 3.64 1.11
C ALA A 11 -11.21 3.35 0.60
N GLY A 12 -12.15 3.16 1.52
CA GLY A 12 -13.54 2.90 1.19
C GLY A 12 -13.79 1.54 0.54
N THR A 13 -12.89 0.57 0.77
CA THR A 13 -13.04 -0.85 0.38
C THR A 13 -12.73 -1.76 1.58
N ASN A 14 -12.54 -3.05 1.38
CA ASN A 14 -12.13 -4.01 2.41
C ASN A 14 -11.31 -5.15 1.80
N SER A 15 -10.81 -6.04 2.64
CA SER A 15 -10.04 -7.24 2.27
C SER A 15 -10.73 -8.07 1.18
N LYS A 16 -12.04 -8.32 1.32
CA LYS A 16 -12.83 -9.11 0.36
C LYS A 16 -12.92 -8.43 -1.00
N ILE A 17 -13.18 -7.12 -1.05
CA ILE A 17 -13.19 -6.34 -2.29
C ILE A 17 -11.81 -6.39 -2.95
N PHE A 18 -10.75 -6.17 -2.17
CA PHE A 18 -9.40 -6.16 -2.72
C PHE A 18 -8.97 -7.53 -3.24
N GLN A 19 -9.35 -8.61 -2.56
CA GLN A 19 -9.16 -9.98 -3.04
C GLN A 19 -9.87 -10.21 -4.39
N MET A 20 -11.12 -9.75 -4.54
CA MET A 20 -11.83 -9.84 -5.82
C MET A 20 -11.17 -9.01 -6.92
N GLN A 21 -10.72 -7.78 -6.61
CA GLN A 21 -10.04 -6.90 -7.56
C GLN A 21 -8.70 -7.49 -8.02
N THR A 22 -7.99 -8.21 -7.14
CA THR A 22 -6.68 -8.79 -7.41
C THR A 22 -6.72 -10.26 -7.84
N ARG A 23 -7.90 -10.86 -8.01
CA ARG A 23 -8.07 -12.30 -8.31
C ARG A 23 -7.14 -12.82 -9.41
N THR A 24 -7.03 -12.10 -10.53
CA THR A 24 -6.22 -12.53 -11.68
C THR A 24 -4.73 -12.50 -11.37
N LEU A 25 -4.27 -11.58 -10.52
CA LEU A 25 -2.88 -11.53 -10.04
C LEU A 25 -2.61 -12.65 -9.04
N ILE A 26 -3.53 -12.87 -8.08
CA ILE A 26 -3.44 -13.96 -7.10
C ILE A 26 -3.36 -15.31 -7.83
N ASP A 27 -4.27 -15.54 -8.79
CA ASP A 27 -4.33 -16.80 -9.52
C ASP A 27 -3.01 -17.13 -10.23
N ALA A 28 -2.29 -16.10 -10.69
CA ALA A 28 -1.02 -16.23 -11.38
C ALA A 28 0.20 -16.34 -10.45
N LEU A 29 0.07 -16.00 -9.17
CA LEU A 29 1.17 -15.97 -8.17
C LEU A 29 1.00 -17.00 -7.04
N GLN A 30 -0.17 -17.62 -6.91
CA GLN A 30 -0.53 -18.51 -5.79
C GLN A 30 0.35 -19.78 -5.67
N THR A 31 1.04 -20.17 -6.74
CA THR A 31 2.01 -21.29 -6.70
C THR A 31 3.30 -20.92 -5.96
N ASN A 32 3.60 -19.63 -5.85
CA ASN A 32 4.84 -19.11 -5.26
C ASN A 32 4.59 -18.43 -3.91
N PHE A 33 3.40 -17.85 -3.71
CA PHE A 33 3.06 -17.09 -2.52
C PHE A 33 1.70 -17.46 -1.97
N ARG A 34 1.55 -17.29 -0.67
CA ARG A 34 0.24 -17.17 -0.02
C ARG A 34 -0.08 -15.70 0.20
N PHE A 35 -1.35 -15.33 0.08
CA PHE A 35 -1.81 -13.95 0.26
C PHE A 35 -2.69 -13.84 1.51
N VAL A 36 -2.38 -12.88 2.39
CA VAL A 36 -3.16 -12.59 3.59
C VAL A 36 -3.73 -11.19 3.45
N PHE A 37 -5.05 -11.08 3.36
CA PHE A 37 -5.74 -9.80 3.24
C PHE A 37 -6.15 -9.30 4.62
N VAL A 38 -5.90 -8.02 4.86
CA VAL A 38 -6.18 -7.37 6.15
C VAL A 38 -7.22 -6.29 5.96
N ASP A 39 -8.23 -6.29 6.83
CA ASP A 39 -9.21 -5.22 6.94
C ASP A 39 -8.63 -4.06 7.75
N ALA A 40 -8.73 -2.85 7.22
CA ALA A 40 -8.40 -1.65 7.97
C ALA A 40 -9.37 -1.44 9.14
N PRO A 41 -8.95 -0.88 10.28
CA PRO A 41 -9.73 -0.93 11.52
C PRO A 41 -10.86 0.10 11.61
N PHE A 42 -10.98 1.03 10.65
CA PHE A 42 -11.95 2.12 10.74
C PHE A 42 -12.99 2.06 9.64
N GLU A 43 -14.23 2.37 9.97
CA GLU A 43 -15.32 2.51 8.99
C GLU A 43 -15.24 3.81 8.19
N SER A 44 -15.74 3.77 6.96
CA SER A 44 -15.74 4.88 6.01
C SER A 44 -16.92 4.80 5.05
N ARG A 45 -17.05 5.83 4.20
CA ARG A 45 -17.92 5.79 3.01
C ARG A 45 -17.26 4.95 1.90
N PRO A 46 -18.02 4.38 0.95
CA PRO A 46 -17.42 3.70 -0.20
C PRO A 46 -16.50 4.64 -0.98
N GLY A 47 -15.37 4.10 -1.44
CA GLY A 47 -14.41 4.85 -2.25
C GLY A 47 -14.94 5.14 -3.66
N PRO A 48 -14.28 6.05 -4.41
CA PRO A 48 -14.62 6.30 -5.81
C PRO A 48 -14.59 5.00 -6.64
N GLY A 49 -15.63 4.77 -7.44
CA GLY A 49 -15.73 3.59 -8.32
C GLY A 49 -16.07 2.26 -7.62
N VAL A 50 -16.30 2.25 -6.30
CA VAL A 50 -16.68 1.05 -5.54
C VAL A 50 -18.15 0.68 -5.78
N ILE A 51 -19.01 1.69 -5.85
CA ILE A 51 -20.45 1.56 -6.14
C ILE A 51 -20.68 1.75 -7.65
N PRO A 52 -21.61 1.01 -8.29
CA PRO A 52 -22.54 0.05 -7.68
C PRO A 52 -22.00 -1.37 -7.51
N LEU A 53 -20.87 -1.70 -8.12
CA LEU A 53 -20.37 -3.07 -8.24
C LEU A 53 -20.21 -3.80 -6.90
N PHE A 54 -19.78 -3.09 -5.85
CA PHE A 54 -19.52 -3.64 -4.52
C PHE A 54 -20.49 -3.13 -3.44
N ALA A 55 -21.72 -2.74 -3.83
CA ALA A 55 -22.74 -2.24 -2.90
C ALA A 55 -23.07 -3.21 -1.76
N ASN A 56 -22.99 -4.52 -2.03
CA ASN A 56 -23.30 -5.59 -1.08
C ASN A 56 -22.07 -6.10 -0.31
N ASN A 57 -20.90 -5.47 -0.50
CA ASN A 57 -19.64 -5.85 0.14
C ASN A 57 -19.24 -4.87 1.26
N LYS A 58 -20.20 -4.44 2.08
CA LYS A 58 -19.96 -3.67 3.30
C LYS A 58 -19.28 -4.55 4.38
N PRO A 59 -18.62 -3.97 5.40
CA PRO A 59 -18.36 -2.54 5.61
C PRO A 59 -17.31 -1.98 4.63
N TYR A 60 -17.29 -0.66 4.46
CA TYR A 60 -16.20 0.04 3.75
C TYR A 60 -15.24 0.62 4.77
N LEU A 61 -13.95 0.41 4.57
CA LEU A 61 -12.94 0.64 5.58
C LEU A 61 -11.82 1.57 5.08
N TRP A 62 -11.13 2.21 6.01
CA TRP A 62 -9.98 3.09 5.74
C TRP A 62 -8.92 2.93 6.83
N TRP A 63 -7.67 3.28 6.51
CA TRP A 63 -6.51 2.99 7.37
C TRP A 63 -6.22 4.05 8.41
N HIS A 64 -5.80 5.23 7.99
CA HIS A 64 -5.65 6.43 8.80
C HIS A 64 -5.36 7.59 7.84
N CYS A 65 -5.03 8.77 8.36
CA CYS A 65 -4.65 9.91 7.54
C CYS A 65 -3.35 10.56 8.03
N ASP A 66 -2.92 11.57 7.28
CA ASP A 66 -1.86 12.49 7.68
C ASP A 66 -2.40 13.51 8.70
N GLU A 67 -1.53 14.06 9.55
CA GLU A 67 -1.87 15.12 10.50
C GLU A 67 -2.38 16.37 9.77
N ASN A 68 -1.84 16.70 8.58
CA ASN A 68 -2.34 17.81 7.75
C ASN A 68 -3.75 17.59 7.20
N ALA A 69 -4.22 16.33 7.17
CA ALA A 69 -5.58 16.00 6.74
C ALA A 69 -6.56 15.92 7.91
N ALA A 70 -6.10 16.11 9.15
CA ALA A 70 -6.92 15.99 10.36
C ALA A 70 -8.13 16.94 10.33
N GLU A 71 -7.92 18.20 9.90
CA GLU A 71 -8.98 19.19 9.74
C GLU A 71 -10.04 18.78 8.70
N GLN A 72 -9.64 18.10 7.61
CA GLN A 72 -10.57 17.65 6.57
C GLN A 72 -11.46 16.49 7.03
N PHE A 73 -11.01 15.73 8.03
CA PHE A 73 -11.72 14.57 8.55
C PHE A 73 -12.40 14.83 9.90
N ASP A 74 -12.39 16.08 10.38
CA ASP A 74 -12.95 16.47 11.68
C ASP A 74 -12.41 15.61 12.83
N ILE A 75 -11.09 15.39 12.82
CA ILE A 75 -10.38 14.65 13.87
C ILE A 75 -9.18 15.44 14.38
N THR A 76 -8.79 15.19 15.62
CA THR A 76 -7.61 15.83 16.23
C THR A 76 -6.32 15.11 15.82
N VAL A 77 -5.18 15.81 15.93
CA VAL A 77 -3.85 15.19 15.73
C VAL A 77 -3.64 14.01 16.69
N ALA A 78 -4.13 14.10 17.93
CA ALA A 78 -4.07 12.99 18.89
C ALA A 78 -4.83 11.75 18.39
N GLN A 79 -6.03 11.93 17.81
CA GLN A 79 -6.79 10.85 17.20
C GLN A 79 -6.08 10.27 15.97
N VAL A 80 -5.41 11.09 15.15
CA VAL A 80 -4.59 10.59 14.03
C VAL A 80 -3.48 9.68 14.53
N ARG A 81 -2.78 10.06 15.60
CA ARG A 81 -1.72 9.25 16.23
C ARG A 81 -2.27 7.96 16.84
N GLU A 82 -3.39 8.03 17.54
CA GLU A 82 -4.06 6.83 18.07
C GLU A 82 -4.40 5.85 16.95
N ARG A 83 -5.01 6.34 15.87
CA ARG A 83 -5.35 5.52 14.71
C ARG A 83 -4.13 4.88 14.05
N ARG A 84 -3.05 5.64 13.93
CA ARG A 84 -1.76 5.16 13.44
C ARG A 84 -1.24 3.99 14.29
N LEU A 85 -1.23 4.14 15.61
CA LEU A 85 -0.78 3.10 16.54
C LEU A 85 -1.66 1.85 16.47
N GLN A 86 -2.98 2.01 16.31
CA GLN A 86 -3.89 0.88 16.10
C GLN A 86 -3.59 0.13 14.80
N VAL A 87 -3.31 0.85 13.70
CA VAL A 87 -2.88 0.24 12.43
C VAL A 87 -1.54 -0.48 12.60
N ARG A 88 -0.55 0.13 13.28
CA ARG A 88 0.74 -0.51 13.56
C ARG A 88 0.57 -1.81 14.34
N GLY A 89 -0.23 -1.78 15.41
CA GLY A 89 -0.51 -2.95 16.24
C GLY A 89 -1.15 -4.09 15.44
N LEU A 90 -2.17 -3.77 14.64
CA LEU A 90 -2.81 -4.73 13.74
C LEU A 90 -1.81 -5.37 12.78
N LEU A 91 -0.98 -4.57 12.11
CA LEU A 91 0.02 -5.09 11.15
C LEU A 91 1.10 -5.89 11.87
N ALA A 92 1.56 -5.45 13.04
CA ALA A 92 2.54 -6.18 13.85
C ALA A 92 2.03 -7.58 14.23
N SER A 93 0.77 -7.70 14.68
CA SER A 93 0.16 -9.00 14.97
C SER A 93 0.17 -9.92 13.74
N ARG A 94 -0.18 -9.40 12.55
CA ARG A 94 -0.14 -10.20 11.31
C ARG A 94 1.28 -10.62 10.92
N LEU A 95 2.27 -9.75 11.12
CA LEU A 95 3.68 -10.08 10.86
C LEU A 95 4.27 -11.10 11.84
N GLN A 96 3.65 -11.29 13.01
CA GLN A 96 4.01 -12.30 14.00
C GLN A 96 3.33 -13.65 13.72
N GLU A 97 2.06 -13.63 13.34
CA GLU A 97 1.27 -14.83 13.00
C GLU A 97 1.75 -15.50 11.70
N GLU A 98 2.28 -14.71 10.77
CA GLU A 98 2.54 -15.14 9.41
C GLU A 98 4.01 -14.92 9.01
N ASN A 99 4.57 -15.84 8.22
CA ASN A 99 5.89 -15.65 7.59
C ASN A 99 5.79 -14.67 6.41
N VAL A 100 5.49 -13.40 6.72
CA VAL A 100 5.36 -12.31 5.75
C VAL A 100 6.74 -11.91 5.27
N VAL A 101 6.90 -11.92 3.95
CA VAL A 101 8.13 -11.51 3.27
C VAL A 101 7.88 -10.46 2.19
N GLY A 102 6.62 -10.21 1.84
CA GLY A 102 6.24 -9.22 0.85
C GLY A 102 4.97 -8.49 1.23
N ILE A 103 4.73 -7.36 0.58
CA ILE A 103 3.51 -6.58 0.75
C ILE A 103 2.91 -6.21 -0.60
N MET A 104 1.61 -6.38 -0.76
CA MET A 104 0.84 -5.92 -1.92
C MET A 104 -0.21 -4.94 -1.47
N ALA A 105 -0.33 -3.79 -2.12
CA ALA A 105 -1.26 -2.77 -1.68
C ALA A 105 -1.86 -1.95 -2.82
N PHE A 106 -3.02 -1.36 -2.58
CA PHE A 106 -3.76 -0.55 -3.55
C PHE A 106 -4.13 0.83 -3.00
N SER A 107 -3.96 1.88 -3.80
CA SER A 107 -4.41 3.25 -3.48
C SER A 107 -3.93 3.71 -2.10
N GLN A 108 -4.81 4.09 -1.18
CA GLN A 108 -4.42 4.45 0.20
C GLN A 108 -3.59 3.36 0.90
N GLY A 109 -3.87 2.08 0.64
CA GLY A 109 -3.10 0.97 1.20
C GLY A 109 -1.62 1.04 0.81
N THR A 110 -1.26 1.61 -0.35
CA THR A 110 0.16 1.77 -0.73
C THR A 110 0.88 2.74 0.20
N ARG A 111 0.18 3.77 0.67
CA ARG A 111 0.75 4.76 1.60
C ARG A 111 1.12 4.09 2.92
N VAL A 112 0.23 3.24 3.44
CA VAL A 112 0.46 2.45 4.67
C VAL A 112 1.51 1.39 4.45
N ALA A 113 1.50 0.69 3.31
CA ALA A 113 2.52 -0.30 2.97
C ALA A 113 3.92 0.31 2.92
N THR A 114 4.06 1.49 2.29
CA THR A 114 5.32 2.25 2.30
C THR A 114 5.70 2.68 3.72
N GLY A 115 4.74 3.16 4.52
CA GLY A 115 4.97 3.49 5.93
C GLY A 115 5.44 2.30 6.77
N LEU A 116 4.88 1.11 6.56
CA LEU A 116 5.32 -0.13 7.22
C LEU A 116 6.72 -0.54 6.77
N CYS A 117 7.04 -0.40 5.48
CA CYS A 117 8.39 -0.69 4.98
C CYS A 117 9.44 0.25 5.59
N LEU A 118 9.05 1.50 5.92
CA LEU A 118 9.89 2.50 6.58
C LEU A 118 9.98 2.33 8.10
N ASP A 119 9.07 1.56 8.71
CA ASP A 119 9.07 1.29 10.15
C ASP A 119 10.38 0.61 10.56
N SER A 120 11.02 1.16 11.61
CA SER A 120 12.35 0.77 12.03
C SER A 120 12.46 -0.69 12.51
N GLU A 121 11.36 -1.23 13.04
CA GLU A 121 11.29 -2.56 13.63
C GLU A 121 10.62 -3.54 12.66
N LEU A 122 9.44 -3.16 12.17
CA LEU A 122 8.57 -4.03 11.38
C LEU A 122 8.98 -4.11 9.91
N GLY A 123 9.57 -3.05 9.37
CA GLY A 123 9.94 -2.96 7.95
C GLY A 123 10.99 -3.98 7.52
N SER A 124 11.85 -4.41 8.45
CA SER A 124 12.90 -5.41 8.20
C SER A 124 12.38 -6.77 7.73
N ARG A 125 11.11 -7.09 8.00
CA ARG A 125 10.44 -8.33 7.56
C ARG A 125 10.03 -8.28 6.09
N ILE A 126 9.80 -7.09 5.55
CA ILE A 126 9.34 -6.91 4.17
C ILE A 126 10.54 -6.90 3.23
N LYS A 127 10.60 -7.90 2.35
CA LYS A 127 11.70 -8.10 1.39
C LYS A 127 11.39 -7.53 0.01
N PHE A 128 10.12 -7.40 -0.35
CA PHE A 128 9.69 -6.76 -1.60
C PHE A 128 8.27 -6.16 -1.48
N ALA A 129 7.94 -5.23 -2.38
CA ALA A 129 6.64 -4.57 -2.41
C ALA A 129 5.98 -4.59 -3.80
N ILE A 130 4.65 -4.72 -3.83
CA ILE A 130 3.80 -4.58 -5.01
C ILE A 130 2.82 -3.44 -4.74
N LEU A 131 3.03 -2.29 -5.37
CA LEU A 131 2.24 -1.08 -5.13
C LEU A 131 1.39 -0.78 -6.36
N ILE A 132 0.07 -0.88 -6.24
CA ILE A 132 -0.87 -0.73 -7.35
C ILE A 132 -1.63 0.59 -7.18
N ALA A 133 -1.61 1.43 -8.22
CA ALA A 133 -2.29 2.73 -8.26
C ALA A 133 -1.97 3.58 -7.01
N ALA A 134 -0.67 3.77 -6.75
CA ALA A 134 -0.19 4.36 -5.52
C ALA A 134 -0.60 5.84 -5.39
N THR A 135 -0.83 6.28 -4.15
CA THR A 135 -1.11 7.68 -3.78
C THR A 135 -0.03 8.21 -2.83
N PHE A 136 0.07 9.51 -2.63
CA PHE A 136 1.16 10.17 -1.87
C PHE A 136 0.59 11.11 -0.79
N PRO A 137 1.28 11.37 0.34
CA PRO A 137 2.57 10.79 0.80
C PRO A 137 2.44 9.41 1.43
N ALA A 138 3.56 8.79 1.80
CA ALA A 138 3.52 7.62 2.68
C ALA A 138 2.76 7.95 3.98
N LEU A 139 2.19 6.92 4.60
CA LEU A 139 1.48 7.01 5.86
C LEU A 139 2.26 6.19 6.90
N PRO A 140 3.19 6.83 7.65
CA PRO A 140 4.00 6.14 8.65
C PRO A 140 3.10 5.50 9.70
N VAL A 141 3.48 4.29 10.12
CA VAL A 141 2.81 3.56 11.21
C VAL A 141 3.58 3.70 12.54
N GLU A 142 4.85 4.10 12.48
CA GLU A 142 5.69 4.41 13.63
C GLU A 142 5.34 5.77 14.26
N ASP A 143 5.55 5.90 15.57
CA ASP A 143 5.22 7.10 16.37
C ASP A 143 6.46 7.94 16.73
N ASP A 144 7.62 7.68 16.11
CA ASP A 144 8.83 8.48 16.33
C ASP A 144 8.71 9.87 15.68
N LEU A 145 8.31 10.84 16.49
CA LEU A 145 8.16 12.27 16.13
C LEU A 145 9.43 12.89 15.52
N GLY A 146 10.63 12.41 15.92
CA GLY A 146 11.91 12.91 15.41
C GLY A 146 12.24 12.42 14.00
N ARG A 147 11.66 11.29 13.58
CA ARG A 147 11.71 10.78 12.20
C ARG A 147 10.53 11.27 11.37
N LEU A 148 9.37 11.46 11.99
CA LEU A 148 8.17 11.96 11.33
C LEU A 148 8.38 13.35 10.72
N SER A 149 9.08 14.24 11.42
CA SER A 149 9.47 15.57 10.90
C SER A 149 10.29 15.49 9.60
N LYS A 150 11.17 14.48 9.47
CA LYS A 150 11.96 14.23 8.25
C LYS A 150 11.14 13.68 7.08
N TYR A 151 10.02 13.00 7.38
CA TYR A 151 9.08 12.51 6.36
C TYR A 151 8.07 13.57 5.91
N LEU A 152 7.79 14.57 6.77
CA LEU A 152 6.81 15.63 6.53
C LEU A 152 7.41 16.88 5.86
N ASP A 153 8.71 17.15 6.00
CA ASP A 153 9.37 18.25 5.28
C ASP A 153 9.79 17.83 3.85
N VAL A 154 8.78 17.74 2.98
CA VAL A 154 8.90 17.28 1.57
C VAL A 154 9.85 18.17 0.74
N LYS A 155 10.27 19.34 1.23
CA LYS A 155 11.10 20.30 0.47
C LYS A 155 12.59 20.29 0.82
N ALA A 156 12.99 19.84 2.00
CA ALA A 156 14.39 19.92 2.45
C ALA A 156 15.13 18.56 2.52
N ASP A 157 14.42 17.46 2.80
CA ASP A 157 15.05 16.18 3.16
C ASP A 157 15.07 15.09 2.07
N VAL A 158 14.56 15.37 0.87
CA VAL A 158 14.55 14.39 -0.24
C VAL A 158 15.96 13.93 -0.65
N ALA A 159 16.98 14.76 -0.39
CA ALA A 159 18.39 14.43 -0.62
C ALA A 159 19.03 13.58 0.50
N MET A 160 18.41 13.49 1.68
CA MET A 160 18.97 12.82 2.88
C MET A 160 18.13 11.66 3.43
N ALA A 161 16.86 11.53 3.03
CA ALA A 161 16.02 10.41 3.44
C ALA A 161 16.52 9.10 2.79
N LYS A 162 16.89 8.12 3.63
CA LYS A 162 17.34 6.79 3.18
C LYS A 162 16.18 6.08 2.47
N ARG A 163 16.19 6.10 1.14
CA ARG A 163 15.21 5.38 0.30
C ARG A 163 15.20 3.89 0.65
N LEU A 164 14.02 3.27 0.53
CA LEU A 164 13.81 1.84 0.66
C LEU A 164 14.60 1.11 -0.42
N ARG A 165 15.51 0.23 0.01
CA ARG A 165 16.36 -0.59 -0.86
C ARG A 165 15.81 -2.00 -1.06
N ILE A 166 14.51 -2.20 -0.89
CA ILE A 166 13.84 -3.45 -1.23
C ILE A 166 13.39 -3.40 -2.70
N PRO A 167 13.43 -4.52 -3.43
CA PRO A 167 12.76 -4.61 -4.73
C PRO A 167 11.29 -4.18 -4.65
N SER A 168 10.84 -3.38 -5.61
CA SER A 168 9.47 -2.89 -5.64
C SER A 168 8.89 -2.86 -7.04
N VAL A 169 7.64 -3.29 -7.19
CA VAL A 169 6.89 -3.28 -8.45
C VAL A 169 5.76 -2.28 -8.32
N HIS A 170 5.85 -1.19 -9.07
CA HIS A 170 4.86 -0.11 -9.10
C HIS A 170 3.96 -0.26 -10.32
N VAL A 171 2.69 -0.60 -10.12
CA VAL A 171 1.72 -0.88 -11.18
C VAL A 171 0.76 0.30 -11.30
N GLN A 172 0.69 0.90 -12.49
CA GLN A 172 -0.03 2.16 -12.70
C GLN A 172 -0.95 2.10 -13.94
N GLY A 173 -2.19 2.55 -13.80
CA GLY A 173 -3.08 2.73 -14.95
C GLY A 173 -2.66 3.93 -15.80
N SER A 174 -2.69 3.79 -17.13
CA SER A 174 -2.27 4.81 -18.10
C SER A 174 -3.10 6.10 -18.06
N VAL A 175 -4.33 6.03 -17.54
CA VAL A 175 -5.25 7.18 -17.39
C VAL A 175 -5.71 7.35 -15.94
N ASP A 176 -4.94 6.83 -14.98
CA ASP A 176 -5.21 7.02 -13.57
C ASP A 176 -4.96 8.49 -13.17
N PRO A 177 -5.96 9.21 -12.62
CA PRO A 177 -5.78 10.60 -12.24
C PRO A 177 -4.78 10.80 -11.10
N TRP A 178 -4.46 9.76 -10.32
CA TRP A 178 -3.45 9.80 -9.25
C TRP A 178 -2.05 9.32 -9.71
N ALA A 179 -1.82 9.10 -11.01
CA ALA A 179 -0.53 8.61 -11.50
C ALA A 179 0.67 9.48 -11.08
N ALA A 180 0.49 10.81 -10.99
CA ALA A 180 1.52 11.72 -10.52
C ALA A 180 1.89 11.50 -9.04
N GLU A 181 0.91 11.19 -8.20
CA GLU A 181 1.14 10.83 -6.80
C GLU A 181 1.90 9.50 -6.69
N GLY A 182 1.51 8.49 -7.48
CA GLY A 182 2.20 7.21 -7.50
C GLY A 182 3.68 7.34 -7.92
N ASP A 183 3.96 8.21 -8.90
CA ASP A 183 5.32 8.55 -9.30
C ASP A 183 6.08 9.31 -8.21
N CYS A 184 5.41 10.21 -7.49
CA CYS A 184 5.98 10.91 -6.34
C CYS A 184 6.36 9.92 -5.23
N LEU A 185 5.45 9.05 -4.81
CA LEU A 185 5.70 8.03 -3.78
C LEU A 185 6.89 7.14 -4.15
N ARG A 186 6.96 6.68 -5.41
CA ARG A 186 8.10 5.88 -5.88
C ARG A 186 9.42 6.66 -5.77
N ARG A 187 9.48 7.87 -6.35
CA ARG A 187 10.72 8.68 -6.41
C ARG A 187 11.22 9.12 -5.03
N ILE A 188 10.30 9.41 -4.12
CA ILE A 188 10.65 9.90 -2.78
C ILE A 188 11.11 8.74 -1.88
N TYR A 189 10.40 7.61 -1.90
CA TYR A 189 10.61 6.57 -0.89
C TYR A 189 11.33 5.31 -1.38
N TYR A 190 11.46 5.05 -2.68
CA TYR A 190 12.04 3.80 -3.20
C TYR A 190 13.31 4.05 -4.03
N ASP A 191 14.29 3.17 -3.88
CA ASP A 191 15.52 3.17 -4.68
C ASP A 191 15.21 2.89 -6.15
N ASP A 192 15.59 3.81 -7.04
CA ASP A 192 15.28 3.74 -8.48
C ASP A 192 15.92 2.51 -9.16
N GLU A 193 17.04 2.00 -8.64
CA GLU A 193 17.70 0.79 -9.18
C GLU A 193 16.95 -0.50 -8.85
N LYS A 194 16.10 -0.46 -7.82
CA LYS A 194 15.35 -1.62 -7.31
C LYS A 194 13.84 -1.51 -7.58
N ALA A 195 13.37 -0.34 -8.01
CA ALA A 195 12.00 -0.09 -8.36
C ALA A 195 11.75 -0.33 -9.86
N VAL A 196 10.72 -1.10 -10.19
CA VAL A 196 10.24 -1.29 -11.57
C VAL A 196 8.83 -0.70 -11.67
N LYS A 197 8.61 0.20 -12.62
CA LYS A 197 7.27 0.72 -12.96
C LYS A 197 6.69 -0.05 -14.14
N ILE A 198 5.45 -0.50 -14.00
CA ILE A 198 4.65 -1.15 -15.05
C ILE A 198 3.42 -0.31 -15.27
N THR A 199 3.19 0.10 -16.51
CA THR A 199 1.98 0.84 -16.90
C THR A 199 1.05 -0.08 -17.70
N PHE A 200 -0.23 -0.09 -17.37
CA PHE A 200 -1.26 -0.88 -18.06
C PHE A 200 -2.38 0.03 -18.59
N LYS A 201 -3.18 -0.44 -19.56
CA LYS A 201 -4.28 0.35 -20.12
C LYS A 201 -5.46 0.34 -19.16
N GLY A 202 -5.61 1.40 -18.37
CA GLY A 202 -6.70 1.53 -17.41
C GLY A 202 -6.59 2.78 -16.53
N GLY A 203 -7.59 2.98 -15.67
CA GLY A 203 -7.63 4.07 -14.70
C GLY A 203 -7.10 3.64 -13.33
N HIS A 204 -7.72 4.14 -12.27
CA HIS A 204 -7.41 3.81 -10.87
C HIS A 204 -7.92 2.41 -10.48
N THR A 205 -7.33 1.36 -11.06
CA THR A 205 -7.79 -0.03 -10.93
C THR A 205 -6.61 -1.00 -10.83
N VAL A 206 -6.91 -2.28 -10.59
CA VAL A 206 -5.96 -3.40 -10.70
C VAL A 206 -5.99 -3.94 -12.13
N PRO A 207 -4.85 -4.27 -12.78
CA PRO A 207 -4.85 -4.86 -14.11
C PRO A 207 -5.52 -6.24 -14.12
N VAL A 208 -6.39 -6.49 -15.09
CA VAL A 208 -7.09 -7.77 -15.26
C VAL A 208 -6.80 -8.44 -16.60
N VAL A 209 -6.22 -7.72 -17.56
CA VAL A 209 -5.88 -8.26 -18.88
C VAL A 209 -4.67 -9.18 -18.74
N LYS A 210 -4.80 -10.44 -19.20
CA LYS A 210 -3.77 -11.49 -19.04
C LYS A 210 -2.36 -11.05 -19.42
N ARG A 211 -2.22 -10.31 -20.52
CA ARG A 211 -0.91 -9.80 -20.99
C ARG A 211 -0.28 -8.82 -19.99
N GLU A 212 -1.07 -7.91 -19.43
CA GLU A 212 -0.63 -6.91 -18.47
C GLU A 212 -0.31 -7.56 -17.11
N VAL A 213 -1.19 -8.47 -16.67
CA VAL A 213 -0.96 -9.30 -15.48
C VAL A 213 0.35 -10.10 -15.61
N SER A 214 0.61 -10.70 -16.77
CA SER A 214 1.85 -11.45 -17.01
C SER A 214 3.11 -10.56 -16.88
N GLN A 215 3.04 -9.29 -17.26
CA GLN A 215 4.16 -8.35 -17.05
C GLN A 215 4.39 -8.10 -15.56
N VAL A 216 3.33 -7.90 -14.78
CA VAL A 216 3.42 -7.73 -13.33
C VAL A 216 4.01 -8.98 -12.69
N VAL A 217 3.51 -10.17 -13.02
CA VAL A 217 3.99 -11.45 -12.49
C VAL A 217 5.48 -11.65 -12.76
N LYS A 218 5.95 -11.36 -13.99
CA LYS A 218 7.38 -11.45 -14.34
C LYS A 218 8.24 -10.50 -13.52
N ALA A 219 7.76 -9.29 -13.25
CA ALA A 219 8.49 -8.33 -12.41
C ALA A 219 8.51 -8.76 -10.94
N VAL A 220 7.40 -9.29 -10.42
CA VAL A 220 7.33 -9.84 -9.06
C VAL A 220 8.29 -11.02 -8.90
N ALA A 221 8.33 -11.94 -9.87
CA ALA A 221 9.25 -13.07 -9.85
C ALA A 221 10.74 -12.68 -9.95
N LYS A 222 11.05 -11.48 -10.47
CA LYS A 222 12.42 -10.93 -10.46
C LYS A 222 12.73 -10.19 -9.16
N ALA A 223 11.70 -9.65 -8.50
CA ALA A 223 11.82 -8.91 -7.25
C ALA A 223 11.96 -9.83 -6.02
N TRP A 224 11.43 -11.05 -6.09
CA TRP A 224 11.55 -12.10 -5.09
C TRP A 224 12.71 -13.05 -5.39
#